data_AF-A0A3A8NEH6-F1
#
_entry.id   AF-A0A3A8NEH6-F1
#
_cell.length_a   1.000
_cell.length_b   1.000
_cell.length_c   1.000
_cell.angle_alpha   90.00
_cell.angle_beta   90.00
_cell.angle_gamma   90.00
#
_symmetry.space_group_name_H-M   'P 1'
#
loop_
_entity.id
_entity.type
_entity.pdbx_description
1 polymer ?
#
loop_
_entity_poly.entity_id
_entity_poly.type
_entity_poly.pdbx_seq_one_letter_code
_entity_poly.pdbx_strand_id
1 'polypeptide(L)'
;MSQERLQQSQSPGGPHHFLTQCVGDWEGMARTWFEPDKVADESPISGTIRSVLDGRFVVHEYTSSLGGKPLTGMATLGYHLDGPQFTMAWVDSFHMGSDIMALQGEAGVSDRFSVLGSYYTGEQSPRWGWRVDLERTGPDALVITHFNIQPGEAAQKAIEIQYRRRG
;
A
#
# COMPACT_ATOMS: atom_id res chain seq x y z
N MET A 1 -20.51 -12.58 4.64
CA MET A 1 -20.64 -11.84 3.36
C MET A 1 -21.57 -12.57 2.39
N SER A 2 -22.70 -11.96 1.98
CA SER A 2 -23.54 -12.49 0.89
C SER A 2 -22.92 -12.18 -0.48
N GLN A 3 -23.20 -13.00 -1.50
CA GLN A 3 -22.70 -12.78 -2.87
C GLN A 3 -23.22 -11.47 -3.46
N GLU A 4 -24.46 -11.08 -3.16
CA GLU A 4 -25.07 -9.83 -3.62
C GLU A 4 -24.32 -8.59 -3.11
N ARG A 5 -23.92 -8.57 -1.83
CA ARG A 5 -23.16 -7.43 -1.27
C ARG A 5 -21.78 -7.31 -1.91
N LEU A 6 -21.14 -8.44 -2.24
CA LEU A 6 -19.89 -8.42 -2.97
C LEU A 6 -20.08 -7.84 -4.38
N GLN A 7 -21.07 -8.35 -5.14
CA GLN A 7 -21.37 -7.84 -6.49
C GLN A 7 -21.66 -6.34 -6.47
N GLN A 8 -22.45 -5.86 -5.51
CA GLN A 8 -22.72 -4.44 -5.35
C GLN A 8 -21.44 -3.63 -5.09
N SER A 9 -20.53 -4.13 -4.26
CA SER A 9 -19.26 -3.45 -3.97
C SER A 9 -18.24 -3.49 -5.13
N GLN A 10 -18.46 -4.35 -6.13
CA GLN A 10 -17.69 -4.43 -7.37
C GLN A 10 -18.25 -3.50 -8.47
N SER A 11 -19.44 -2.94 -8.29
CA SER A 11 -20.01 -1.93 -9.19
C SER A 11 -19.25 -0.60 -9.10
N PRO A 12 -19.34 0.26 -10.15
CA PRO A 12 -18.68 1.56 -10.17
C PRO A 12 -18.93 2.38 -8.89
N GLY A 13 -17.84 2.87 -8.29
CA GLY A 13 -17.85 3.63 -7.03
C GLY A 13 -17.78 2.77 -5.76
N GLY A 14 -17.84 1.44 -5.88
CA GLY A 14 -17.65 0.54 -4.75
C GLY A 14 -16.18 0.31 -4.36
N PRO A 15 -15.90 -0.19 -3.15
CA PRO A 15 -14.53 -0.40 -2.67
C PRO A 15 -13.80 -1.54 -3.40
N HIS A 16 -14.49 -2.62 -3.78
CA HIS A 16 -13.87 -3.68 -4.59
C HIS A 16 -13.68 -3.22 -6.04
N HIS A 17 -14.55 -2.35 -6.56
CA HIS A 17 -14.32 -1.69 -7.84
C HIS A 17 -13.05 -0.84 -7.82
N PHE A 18 -12.79 -0.10 -6.74
CA PHE A 18 -11.53 0.63 -6.60
C PHE A 18 -10.31 -0.30 -6.68
N LEU A 19 -10.34 -1.44 -5.98
CA LEU A 19 -9.25 -2.43 -6.02
C LEU A 19 -9.04 -2.98 -7.43
N THR A 20 -10.11 -3.31 -8.16
CA THR A 20 -9.99 -3.81 -9.55
C THR A 20 -9.42 -2.77 -10.49
N GLN A 21 -9.65 -1.48 -10.27
CA GLN A 21 -9.05 -0.42 -11.08
C GLN A 21 -7.54 -0.27 -10.87
N CYS A 22 -6.98 -0.82 -9.78
CA CYS A 22 -5.55 -0.86 -9.54
C CYS A 22 -4.85 -2.03 -10.26
N VAL A 23 -5.59 -3.02 -10.75
CA VAL A 23 -5.02 -4.21 -11.41
C VAL A 23 -4.27 -3.82 -12.67
N GLY A 24 -3.06 -4.35 -12.86
CA GLY A 24 -2.22 -4.13 -14.03
C GLY A 24 -0.73 -4.29 -13.74
N ASP A 25 0.07 -4.09 -14.78
CA ASP A 25 1.52 -3.94 -14.65
C ASP A 25 1.89 -2.47 -14.55
N TRP A 26 2.88 -2.17 -13.73
CA TRP A 26 3.28 -0.83 -13.34
C TRP A 26 4.79 -0.68 -13.36
N GLU A 27 5.24 0.50 -13.77
CA GLU A 27 6.63 0.94 -13.68
C GLU A 27 6.69 2.37 -13.19
N GLY A 28 7.80 2.76 -12.57
CA GLY A 28 7.91 4.11 -12.04
C GLY A 28 9.14 4.34 -11.20
N MET A 29 9.01 5.28 -10.27
CA MET A 29 10.09 5.69 -9.38
C MET A 29 9.67 5.57 -7.92
N ALA A 30 10.51 4.93 -7.12
CA ALA A 30 10.41 4.92 -5.67
C ALA A 30 11.39 5.94 -5.10
N ARG A 31 10.91 6.79 -4.20
CA ARG A 31 11.74 7.71 -3.41
C ARG A 31 11.63 7.34 -1.95
N THR A 32 12.75 7.40 -1.25
CA THR A 32 12.84 7.08 0.18
C THR A 32 13.38 8.26 0.95
N TRP A 33 12.82 8.51 2.14
CA TRP A 33 13.23 9.55 3.07
C TRP A 33 13.60 8.92 4.41
N PHE A 34 14.75 9.33 4.96
CA PHE A 34 15.13 9.04 6.36
C PHE A 34 15.01 10.27 7.26
N GLU A 35 14.96 11.45 6.66
CA GLU A 35 14.78 12.75 7.30
C GLU A 35 13.66 13.51 6.56
N PRO A 36 12.91 14.38 7.25
CA PRO A 36 11.92 15.23 6.59
C PRO A 36 12.54 16.05 5.44
N ASP A 37 11.81 16.17 4.34
CA ASP A 37 12.14 17.02 3.18
C ASP A 37 13.46 16.72 2.45
N LYS A 38 14.15 15.63 2.78
CA LYS A 38 15.41 15.22 2.15
C LYS A 38 15.33 13.80 1.61
N VAL A 39 15.27 13.68 0.28
CA VAL A 39 15.30 12.39 -0.43
C VAL A 39 16.66 11.72 -0.16
N ALA A 40 16.62 10.52 0.40
CA ALA A 40 17.80 9.72 0.71
C ALA A 40 18.16 8.74 -0.41
N ASP A 41 17.16 8.23 -1.13
CA ASP A 41 17.32 7.32 -2.26
C ASP A 41 16.21 7.55 -3.28
N GLU A 42 16.55 7.41 -4.56
CA GLU A 42 15.61 7.36 -5.67
C GLU A 42 16.00 6.17 -6.56
N SER A 43 15.06 5.23 -6.74
CA SER A 43 15.30 3.96 -7.42
C SER A 43 14.12 3.59 -8.35
N PRO A 44 14.38 3.13 -9.58
CA PRO A 44 13.34 2.59 -10.45
C PRO A 44 12.62 1.42 -9.78
N ILE A 45 11.31 1.37 -9.94
CA ILE A 45 10.45 0.33 -9.36
C ILE A 45 9.53 -0.24 -10.43
N SER A 46 9.39 -1.57 -10.43
CA SER A 46 8.43 -2.30 -11.26
C SER A 46 7.53 -3.13 -10.36
N GLY A 47 6.23 -3.13 -10.65
CA GLY A 47 5.26 -3.90 -9.87
C GLY A 47 4.10 -4.41 -10.70
N THR A 48 3.46 -5.47 -10.21
CA THR A 48 2.24 -6.04 -10.77
C THR A 48 1.18 -6.07 -9.67
N ILE A 49 -0.02 -5.61 -10.00
CA ILE A 49 -1.20 -5.72 -9.15
C ILE A 49 -2.16 -6.69 -9.82
N ARG A 50 -2.45 -7.83 -9.18
CA ARG A 50 -3.34 -8.87 -9.72
C ARG A 50 -4.56 -9.07 -8.83
N SER A 51 -5.71 -9.30 -9.45
CA SER A 51 -6.92 -9.72 -8.72
C SER A 51 -6.81 -11.18 -8.29
N VAL A 52 -7.29 -11.49 -7.08
CA VAL A 52 -7.35 -12.86 -6.57
C VAL A 52 -8.69 -13.12 -5.88
N LEU A 53 -9.06 -14.41 -5.81
CA LEU A 53 -10.27 -14.89 -5.14
C LEU A 53 -11.53 -14.15 -5.65
N ASP A 54 -11.71 -14.14 -6.98
CA ASP A 54 -12.88 -13.55 -7.66
C ASP A 54 -13.11 -12.05 -7.36
N GLY A 55 -12.03 -11.27 -7.32
CA GLY A 55 -12.12 -9.83 -7.09
C GLY A 55 -12.33 -9.43 -5.63
N ARG A 56 -12.14 -10.34 -4.68
CA ARG A 56 -12.18 -10.03 -3.23
C ARG A 56 -10.93 -9.31 -2.74
N PHE A 57 -9.79 -9.62 -3.36
CA PHE A 57 -8.52 -9.03 -3.01
C PHE A 57 -7.72 -8.67 -4.27
N VAL A 58 -6.73 -7.82 -4.08
CA VAL A 58 -5.62 -7.65 -5.02
C VAL A 58 -4.30 -7.92 -4.33
N VAL A 59 -3.35 -8.47 -5.06
CA VAL A 59 -1.97 -8.68 -4.60
C VAL A 59 -1.07 -7.78 -5.43
N HIS A 60 -0.34 -6.89 -4.76
CA HIS A 60 0.70 -6.05 -5.31
C HIS A 60 2.05 -6.70 -5.03
N GLU A 61 2.79 -7.07 -6.06
CA GLU A 61 4.16 -7.60 -5.99
C GLU A 61 5.08 -6.60 -6.70
N TYR A 62 6.23 -6.27 -6.12
CA TYR A 62 7.13 -5.27 -6.69
C TYR A 62 8.61 -5.55 -6.42
N THR A 63 9.44 -4.99 -7.29
CA THR A 63 10.91 -5.04 -7.24
C THR A 63 11.48 -3.65 -7.44
N SER A 64 12.53 -3.32 -6.69
CA SER A 64 13.23 -2.03 -6.71
C SER A 64 14.67 -2.20 -6.20
N SER A 65 15.33 -1.09 -5.89
CA SER A 65 16.55 -1.06 -5.09
C SER A 65 16.46 -0.02 -3.97
N LEU A 66 17.34 -0.14 -2.98
CA LEU A 66 17.58 0.89 -1.96
C LEU A 66 19.08 0.94 -1.67
N GLY A 67 19.72 2.08 -1.90
CA GLY A 67 21.18 2.22 -1.76
C GLY A 67 21.95 1.24 -2.66
N GLY A 68 21.44 0.97 -3.85
CA GLY A 68 22.00 0.01 -4.82
C GLY A 68 21.81 -1.47 -4.48
N LYS A 69 21.14 -1.82 -3.38
CA LYS A 69 20.83 -3.21 -3.02
C LYS A 69 19.43 -3.59 -3.52
N PRO A 70 19.23 -4.81 -4.06
CA PRO A 70 17.92 -5.28 -4.48
C PRO A 70 16.90 -5.26 -3.34
N LEU A 71 15.68 -4.81 -3.65
CA LEU A 71 14.53 -4.80 -2.75
C LEU A 71 13.35 -5.48 -3.44
N THR A 72 12.66 -6.37 -2.73
CA THR A 72 11.41 -6.98 -3.18
C THR A 72 10.36 -6.87 -2.09
N GLY A 73 9.10 -6.66 -2.47
CA GLY A 73 8.01 -6.68 -1.50
C GLY A 73 6.68 -7.08 -2.09
N MET A 74 5.73 -7.29 -1.19
CA MET A 74 4.38 -7.73 -1.53
C MET A 74 3.38 -7.13 -0.55
N ALA A 75 2.20 -6.74 -1.06
CA ALA A 75 1.04 -6.41 -0.26
C ALA A 75 -0.19 -7.18 -0.76
N THR A 76 -0.97 -7.73 0.14
CA THR A 76 -2.34 -8.19 -0.15
C THR A 76 -3.32 -7.17 0.38
N LEU A 77 -4.24 -6.70 -0.48
CA LEU A 77 -5.21 -5.66 -0.17
C LEU A 77 -6.63 -6.21 -0.33
N GLY A 78 -7.51 -5.87 0.60
CA GLY A 78 -8.93 -6.22 0.55
C GLY A 78 -9.82 -5.14 1.16
N TYR A 79 -11.12 -5.40 1.12
CA TYR A 79 -12.11 -4.57 1.80
C TYR A 79 -13.12 -5.46 2.52
N HIS A 80 -13.31 -5.24 3.82
CA HIS A 80 -14.24 -6.03 4.61
C HIS A 80 -15.63 -5.37 4.59
N LEU A 81 -16.69 -6.11 4.22
CA LEU A 81 -18.04 -5.53 4.07
C LEU A 81 -18.85 -5.44 5.37
N ASP A 82 -18.60 -6.31 6.35
CA ASP A 82 -19.34 -6.28 7.63
C ASP A 82 -18.71 -5.31 8.66
N GLY A 83 -17.37 -5.25 8.75
CA GLY A 83 -16.63 -4.10 9.27
C GLY A 83 -16.10 -3.26 8.11
N PRO A 84 -16.77 -2.17 7.69
CA PRO A 84 -16.51 -1.45 6.43
C PRO A 84 -15.15 -0.74 6.40
N GLN A 85 -14.09 -1.48 6.13
CA GLN A 85 -12.71 -0.97 6.14
C GLN A 85 -11.83 -1.70 5.12
N PHE A 86 -10.83 -0.99 4.60
CA PHE A 86 -9.72 -1.60 3.88
C PHE A 86 -8.82 -2.36 4.82
N THR A 87 -8.28 -3.47 4.33
CA THR A 87 -7.29 -4.28 5.04
C THR A 87 -6.09 -4.50 4.14
N MET A 88 -4.90 -4.52 4.75
CA MET A 88 -3.66 -4.80 4.06
C MET A 88 -2.76 -5.70 4.92
N ALA A 89 -2.10 -6.65 4.27
CA ALA A 89 -0.95 -7.36 4.82
C ALA A 89 0.26 -7.03 3.96
N TRP A 90 1.31 -6.45 4.55
CA TRP A 90 2.51 -5.99 3.85
C TRP A 90 3.78 -6.65 4.39
N VAL A 91 4.64 -7.06 3.44
CA VAL A 91 5.96 -7.65 3.69
C VAL A 91 6.97 -7.10 2.67
N ASP A 92 8.23 -7.01 3.07
CA ASP A 92 9.32 -6.74 2.14
C ASP A 92 10.65 -7.33 2.64
N SER A 93 11.67 -7.24 1.79
CA SER A 93 13.02 -7.75 2.08
C SER A 93 13.91 -6.77 2.85
N PHE A 94 13.39 -5.63 3.32
CA PHE A 94 14.22 -4.56 3.89
C PHE A 94 13.69 -3.99 5.21
N HIS A 95 12.45 -3.49 5.22
CA HIS A 95 11.85 -2.81 6.37
C HIS A 95 11.26 -3.80 7.39
N MET A 96 10.70 -4.90 6.92
CA MET A 96 9.87 -5.79 7.76
C MET A 96 10.64 -6.91 8.46
N GLY A 97 11.90 -7.17 8.08
CA GLY A 97 12.65 -8.32 8.58
C GLY A 97 11.94 -9.64 8.25
N SER A 98 11.27 -10.25 9.23
CA SER A 98 10.44 -11.45 9.05
C SER A 98 9.05 -11.32 9.68
N ASP A 99 8.59 -10.08 9.91
CA ASP A 99 7.25 -9.78 10.41
C ASP A 99 6.28 -9.49 9.24
N ILE A 100 4.98 -9.63 9.50
CA ILE A 100 3.91 -9.28 8.56
C ILE A 100 3.16 -8.09 9.13
N MET A 101 3.23 -6.95 8.45
CA MET A 101 2.48 -5.78 8.89
C MET A 101 1.02 -5.92 8.49
N ALA A 102 0.13 -6.02 9.49
CA ALA A 102 -1.30 -5.88 9.29
C ALA A 102 -1.69 -4.41 9.42
N LEU A 103 -2.42 -3.89 8.44
CA LEU A 103 -2.92 -2.52 8.41
C LEU A 103 -4.42 -2.51 8.15
N GLN A 104 -5.10 -1.54 8.73
CA GLN A 104 -6.53 -1.32 8.56
C GLN A 104 -6.81 0.17 8.40
N GLY A 105 -7.85 0.51 7.66
CA GLY A 105 -8.28 1.90 7.57
C GLY A 105 -9.60 2.07 6.87
N GLU A 106 -10.23 3.23 7.11
CA GLU A 106 -11.58 3.48 6.66
C GLU A 106 -11.67 3.62 5.15
N ALA A 107 -12.88 3.46 4.63
CA ALA A 107 -13.15 3.73 3.22
C ALA A 107 -12.77 5.19 2.90
N GLY A 108 -11.72 5.39 2.11
CA GLY A 108 -11.42 6.70 1.55
C GLY A 108 -12.43 7.10 0.48
N VAL A 109 -12.15 8.22 -0.21
CA VAL A 109 -12.90 8.67 -1.38
C VAL A 109 -12.72 7.64 -2.52
N SER A 110 -13.59 7.63 -3.54
CA SER A 110 -13.62 6.62 -4.61
C SER A 110 -12.30 6.37 -5.37
N ASP A 111 -11.30 7.22 -5.19
CA ASP A 111 -9.99 7.21 -5.85
C ASP A 111 -8.80 7.05 -4.89
N ARG A 112 -9.04 6.88 -3.57
CA ARG A 112 -7.96 6.69 -2.60
C ARG A 112 -8.38 5.88 -1.38
N PHE A 113 -7.44 5.22 -0.74
CA PHE A 113 -7.61 4.75 0.64
C PHE A 113 -6.36 5.01 1.48
N SER A 114 -6.54 4.96 2.79
CA SER A 114 -5.46 5.03 3.78
C SER A 114 -5.61 3.87 4.75
N VAL A 115 -4.53 3.16 5.07
CA VAL A 115 -4.49 2.10 6.08
C VAL A 115 -3.35 2.35 7.06
N LEU A 116 -3.57 2.03 8.33
CA LEU A 116 -2.63 2.21 9.42
C LEU A 116 -2.36 0.86 10.09
N GLY A 117 -1.08 0.54 10.25
CA GLY A 117 -0.58 -0.55 11.06
C GLY A 117 0.41 -0.03 12.10
N SER A 118 1.09 -0.95 12.77
CA SER A 118 2.20 -0.61 13.67
C SER A 118 3.26 -1.71 13.66
N TYR A 119 4.48 -1.36 14.03
CA TYR A 119 5.62 -2.27 14.03
C TYR A 119 6.55 -1.98 15.22
N TYR A 120 7.44 -2.94 15.49
CA TYR A 120 8.45 -2.83 16.55
C TYR A 120 9.72 -2.16 16.03
N THR A 121 10.27 -1.26 16.84
CA THR A 121 11.60 -0.65 16.63
C THR A 121 12.66 -1.19 17.61
N GLY A 122 12.24 -1.99 18.58
CA GLY A 122 13.07 -2.64 19.61
C GLY A 122 12.19 -3.33 20.66
N GLU A 123 12.74 -4.27 21.43
CA GLU A 123 11.96 -5.09 22.38
C GLU A 123 11.24 -4.27 23.46
N GLN A 124 11.85 -3.16 23.90
CA GLN A 124 11.33 -2.30 24.97
C GLN A 124 10.82 -0.96 24.45
N SER A 125 10.79 -0.77 23.13
CA SER A 125 10.35 0.48 22.51
C SER A 125 8.84 0.47 22.30
N PRO A 126 8.15 1.62 22.48
CA PRO A 126 6.77 1.74 22.06
C PRO A 126 6.65 1.44 20.56
N ARG A 127 5.53 0.82 20.14
CA ARG A 127 5.29 0.51 18.72
C ARG A 127 5.16 1.80 17.92
N TRP A 128 5.82 1.86 16.77
CA TRP A 128 5.67 2.96 15.83
C TRP A 128 4.49 2.68 14.90
N GLY A 129 3.78 3.72 14.49
CA GLY A 129 2.73 3.62 13.48
C GLY A 129 3.34 3.61 12.09
N TRP A 130 2.67 2.92 11.17
CA TRP A 130 3.02 2.91 9.76
C TRP A 130 1.76 3.05 8.92
N ARG A 131 1.64 4.15 8.19
CA ARG A 131 0.48 4.44 7.34
C ARG A 131 0.83 4.23 5.88
N VAL A 132 -0.07 3.64 5.11
CA VAL A 132 0.03 3.53 3.66
C VAL A 132 -1.19 4.20 3.04
N ASP A 133 -0.94 5.22 2.23
CA ASP A 133 -1.94 5.87 1.40
C ASP A 133 -1.75 5.39 -0.04
N LEU A 134 -2.83 4.94 -0.67
CA LEU A 134 -2.84 4.58 -2.09
C LEU A 134 -3.87 5.44 -2.80
N GLU A 135 -3.42 6.14 -3.84
CA GLU A 135 -4.23 7.07 -4.62
C GLU A 135 -4.13 6.76 -6.11
N ARG A 136 -5.28 6.73 -6.77
CA ARG A 136 -5.41 6.71 -8.23
C ARG A 136 -5.46 8.14 -8.74
N THR A 137 -4.31 8.67 -9.15
CA THR A 137 -4.19 10.02 -9.73
C THR A 137 -4.60 10.09 -11.20
N GLY A 138 -4.93 8.94 -11.81
CA GLY A 138 -5.50 8.81 -13.14
C GLY A 138 -5.82 7.35 -13.48
N PRO A 139 -6.36 7.06 -14.68
CA PRO A 139 -6.61 5.68 -15.13
C PRO A 139 -5.35 4.79 -15.14
N ASP A 140 -4.21 5.41 -15.49
CA ASP A 140 -2.91 4.79 -15.68
C ASP A 140 -1.83 5.41 -14.77
N ALA A 141 -2.24 5.92 -13.62
CA ALA A 141 -1.34 6.52 -12.63
C ALA A 141 -1.76 6.15 -11.20
N LEU A 142 -0.80 5.65 -10.43
CA LEU A 142 -0.94 5.37 -9.01
C LEU A 142 0.15 6.10 -8.23
N VAL A 143 -0.21 6.62 -7.06
CA VAL A 143 0.75 7.08 -6.05
C VAL A 143 0.53 6.27 -4.80
N ILE A 144 1.58 5.62 -4.31
CA ILE A 144 1.57 4.88 -3.04
C ILE A 144 2.54 5.59 -2.10
N THR A 145 2.05 6.11 -0.98
CA THR A 145 2.88 6.81 0.00
C THR A 145 2.86 6.08 1.33
N HIS A 146 4.03 5.73 1.83
CA HIS A 146 4.22 5.16 3.14
C HIS A 146 4.69 6.26 4.10
N PHE A 147 4.16 6.26 5.32
CA PHE A 147 4.51 7.19 6.37
C PHE A 147 4.93 6.45 7.62
N ASN A 148 5.96 6.98 8.26
CA ASN A 148 6.41 6.54 9.56
C ASN A 148 5.86 7.48 10.64
N ILE A 149 5.37 6.93 11.75
CA ILE A 149 4.71 7.68 12.82
C ILE A 149 5.34 7.29 14.15
N GLN A 150 6.18 8.16 14.70
CA GLN A 150 6.70 7.97 16.04
C GLN A 150 5.61 8.21 17.09
N PRO A 151 5.63 7.52 18.23
CA PRO A 151 4.67 7.75 19.31
C PRO A 151 4.67 9.21 19.76
N GLY A 152 3.51 9.87 19.64
CA GLY A 152 3.33 11.28 20.01
C GLY A 152 3.72 12.29 18.93
N GLU A 153 4.24 11.84 17.78
CA GLU A 153 4.69 12.71 16.68
C GLU A 153 3.74 12.65 15.48
N ALA A 154 3.85 13.66 14.61
CA ALA A 154 3.15 13.68 13.34
C ALA A 154 3.71 12.65 12.34
N ALA A 155 2.87 12.21 11.40
CA ALA A 155 3.29 11.31 10.32
C ALA A 155 4.35 11.96 9.43
N GLN A 156 5.45 11.24 9.20
CA GLN A 156 6.56 11.64 8.34
C GLN A 156 6.59 10.74 7.10
N LYS A 157 6.70 11.33 5.91
CA LYS A 157 6.80 10.56 4.66
C LYS A 157 8.08 9.73 4.70
N ALA A 158 7.96 8.43 4.41
CA ALA A 158 9.06 7.47 4.43
C ALA A 158 9.34 6.93 3.02
N ILE A 159 8.30 6.58 2.26
CA ILE A 159 8.42 6.06 0.89
C ILE A 159 7.33 6.71 0.04
N GLU A 160 7.65 7.05 -1.19
CA GLU A 160 6.68 7.42 -2.22
C GLU A 160 7.00 6.66 -3.49
N ILE A 161 6.00 5.96 -4.01
CA ILE A 161 6.05 5.26 -5.29
C ILE A 161 5.12 6.02 -6.23
N GLN A 162 5.69 6.54 -7.32
CA GLN A 162 4.92 7.10 -8.43
C GLN A 162 4.94 6.11 -9.58
N TYR A 163 3.79 5.48 -9.84
CA TYR A 163 3.63 4.48 -10.88
C TYR A 163 2.89 5.03 -12.10
N ARG A 164 3.29 4.51 -13.25
CA ARG A 164 2.56 4.56 -14.52
C ARG A 164 2.28 3.15 -14.99
N ARG A 165 1.11 2.95 -15.59
CA ARG A 165 0.74 1.63 -16.13
C ARG A 165 1.66 1.30 -17.30
N ARG A 166 2.19 0.08 -17.31
CA ARG A 166 2.90 -0.48 -18.45
C ARG A 166 1.87 -0.95 -19.48
N GLY A 167 1.99 -0.44 -20.71
CA GLY A 167 1.09 -0.76 -21.83
C GLY A 167 1.23 -2.19 -22.34
#